data_AF-A0A1S3QLK4-F1
#
_entry.id   AF-A0A1S3QLK4-F1
#
_cell.length_a   1.000
_cell.length_b   1.000
_cell.length_c   1.000
_cell.angle_alpha   90.00
_cell.angle_beta   90.00
_cell.angle_gamma   90.00
#
_symmetry.space_group_name_H-M   'P 1'
#
loop_
_entity.id
_entity.type
_entity.pdbx_description
1 polymer ?
#
loop_
_entity_poly.entity_id
_entity_poly.type
_entity_poly.pdbx_seq_one_letter_code
_entity_poly.pdbx_strand_id
1 'polypeptide(L)'
;MYSRRLPAHCYADFCHQEMLYLDRVITMLQVLIRTVQGPPDIMQFLQRTHQRYKESLKEAQNQTPPHLNLSSIQPSAAVRQYLQSFHDIVNEEPIYWLVSLLPRALLRPYLAKNLPLGERTRPGPRPCLYPWLSLFPCPCYQWGGEDMKSDQRNQKDKLLLEKYQDVIDVYKAVNIFRVQMINEKALFTSSWFPTGDEEEVEDQPNLWSVESGPDVSVKL
;
A
#
# COMPACT_ATOMS: atom_id res chain seq x y z
N MET A 1 -6.61 7.14 11.35
CA MET A 1 -5.59 8.21 11.44
C MET A 1 -6.21 9.56 11.84
N TYR A 2 -7.18 10.13 11.10
CA TYR A 2 -7.78 11.45 11.40
C TYR A 2 -8.41 11.62 12.80
N SER A 3 -9.04 10.59 13.36
CA SER A 3 -9.74 10.67 14.65
C SER A 3 -8.86 10.42 15.89
N ARG A 4 -7.54 10.20 15.73
CA ARG A 4 -6.63 9.68 16.79
C ARG A 4 -7.10 8.38 17.47
N ARG A 5 -8.05 7.67 16.86
CA ARG A 5 -8.54 6.37 17.33
C ARG A 5 -7.76 5.18 16.76
N LEU A 6 -6.68 5.43 16.01
CA LEU A 6 -5.82 4.36 15.52
C LEU A 6 -4.86 3.98 16.65
N PRO A 7 -4.88 2.73 17.14
CA PRO A 7 -3.92 2.29 18.14
C PRO A 7 -2.47 2.43 17.64
N ALA A 8 -1.55 2.74 18.55
CA ALA A 8 -0.14 2.93 18.19
C ALA A 8 0.51 1.68 17.56
N HIS A 9 0.11 0.49 18.00
CA HIS A 9 0.58 -0.78 17.43
C HIS A 9 0.09 -0.96 15.98
N CYS A 10 -1.20 -0.77 15.71
CA CYS A 10 -1.76 -0.77 14.35
C CYS A 10 -1.01 0.19 13.41
N TYR A 11 -0.63 1.34 13.95
CA TYR A 11 0.14 2.33 13.21
C TYR A 11 1.58 1.89 12.93
N ALA A 12 2.26 1.30 13.91
CA ALA A 12 3.59 0.74 13.73
C ALA A 12 3.59 -0.42 12.72
N ASP A 13 2.60 -1.30 12.80
CA ASP A 13 2.42 -2.42 11.87
C ASP A 13 2.20 -1.93 10.44
N PHE A 14 1.36 -0.89 10.26
CA PHE A 14 1.22 -0.23 8.95
C PHE A 14 2.56 0.26 8.41
N CYS A 15 3.34 0.98 9.21
CA CYS A 15 4.64 1.51 8.80
C CYS A 15 5.62 0.38 8.42
N HIS A 16 5.65 -0.71 9.18
CA HIS A 16 6.46 -1.89 8.89
C HIS A 16 6.08 -2.53 7.55
N GLN A 17 4.78 -2.74 7.31
CA GLN A 17 4.28 -3.29 6.05
C GLN A 17 4.55 -2.35 4.87
N GLU A 18 4.49 -1.04 5.09
CA GLU A 18 4.78 -0.02 4.06
C GLU A 18 6.27 0.03 3.70
N MET A 19 7.16 -0.09 4.68
CA MET A 19 8.60 -0.20 4.45
C MET A 19 8.94 -1.49 3.68
N LEU A 20 8.31 -2.61 4.05
CA LEU A 20 8.46 -3.88 3.34
C LEU A 20 7.98 -3.76 1.88
N TYR A 21 6.81 -3.15 1.65
CA TYR A 21 6.34 -2.88 0.29
C TYR A 21 7.36 -2.07 -0.52
N LEU A 22 7.88 -0.96 0.04
CA LEU A 22 8.83 -0.11 -0.65
C LEU A 22 10.11 -0.87 -1.00
N ASP A 23 10.69 -1.62 -0.05
CA ASP A 23 11.88 -2.44 -0.27
C ASP A 23 11.73 -3.42 -1.44
N ARG A 24 10.60 -4.14 -1.48
CA ARG A 24 10.30 -5.10 -2.54
C ARG A 24 10.08 -4.43 -3.90
N VAL A 25 9.30 -3.35 -3.95
CA VAL A 25 9.05 -2.64 -5.22
C VAL A 25 10.30 -1.93 -5.73
N ILE A 26 11.17 -1.40 -4.86
CA ILE A 26 12.49 -0.88 -5.25
C ILE A 26 13.30 -1.97 -5.95
N THR A 27 13.35 -3.16 -5.37
CA THR A 27 14.07 -4.30 -5.95
C THR A 27 13.48 -4.70 -7.31
N MET A 28 12.16 -4.78 -7.43
CA MET A 28 11.48 -5.07 -8.70
C MET A 28 11.78 -4.01 -9.77
N LEU A 29 11.69 -2.73 -9.41
CA LEU A 29 12.01 -1.62 -10.32
C LEU A 29 13.48 -1.65 -10.75
N GLN A 30 14.39 -1.97 -9.84
CA GLN A 30 15.81 -2.08 -10.17
C GLN A 30 16.07 -3.18 -11.22
N VAL A 31 15.40 -4.32 -11.09
CA VAL A 31 15.47 -5.39 -12.09
C VAL A 31 14.84 -4.92 -13.40
N LEU A 32 13.61 -4.40 -13.36
CA LEU A 32 12.87 -3.91 -14.52
C LEU A 32 13.66 -2.88 -15.35
N ILE A 33 14.24 -1.87 -14.69
CA ILE A 33 15.03 -0.81 -15.34
C ILE A 33 16.26 -1.38 -16.06
N ARG A 34 16.82 -2.50 -15.58
CA ARG A 34 18.00 -3.14 -16.18
C ARG A 34 17.63 -4.10 -17.31
N THR A 35 16.49 -4.76 -17.22
CA THR A 35 16.13 -5.87 -18.11
C THR A 35 15.20 -5.47 -19.25
N VAL A 36 14.37 -4.44 -19.05
CA VAL A 36 13.35 -4.05 -20.02
C VAL A 36 13.82 -2.86 -20.87
N GLN A 37 13.64 -2.99 -22.18
CA GLN A 37 13.76 -1.87 -23.11
C GLN A 37 12.40 -1.21 -23.26
N GLY A 38 12.38 0.12 -23.22
CA GLY A 38 11.16 0.90 -23.35
C GLY A 38 11.44 2.31 -23.83
N PRO A 39 10.38 3.06 -24.15
CA PRO A 39 10.49 4.46 -24.52
C PRO A 39 11.29 5.29 -23.48
N PRO A 40 12.17 6.23 -23.91
CA PRO A 40 13.07 6.93 -23.00
C PRO A 40 12.38 7.68 -21.86
N ASP A 41 11.21 8.24 -22.12
CA ASP A 41 10.37 8.94 -21.15
C ASP A 41 9.74 8.01 -20.12
N ILE A 42 9.27 6.83 -20.53
CA ILE A 42 8.80 5.78 -19.60
C ILE A 42 9.95 5.29 -18.73
N MET A 43 11.12 5.02 -19.32
CA MET A 43 12.31 4.61 -18.55
C MET A 43 12.74 5.69 -17.56
N GLN A 44 12.69 6.96 -17.95
CA GLN A 44 12.96 8.08 -17.06
C GLN A 44 11.93 8.16 -15.91
N PHE A 45 10.65 7.89 -16.17
CA PHE A 45 9.62 7.80 -15.14
C PHE A 45 9.94 6.68 -14.13
N LEU A 46 10.28 5.48 -14.61
CA LEU A 46 10.61 4.33 -13.75
C LEU A 46 11.85 4.62 -12.89
N GLN A 47 12.91 5.19 -13.47
CA GLN A 47 14.12 5.58 -12.74
C GLN A 47 13.84 6.62 -11.66
N ARG A 48 13.02 7.62 -11.97
CA ARG A 48 12.62 8.66 -11.00
C ARG A 48 11.81 8.05 -9.86
N THR A 49 10.88 7.15 -10.17
CA THR A 49 10.05 6.47 -9.18
C THR A 49 10.89 5.57 -8.26
N HIS A 50 11.82 4.80 -8.83
CA HIS A 50 12.77 3.99 -8.08
C HIS A 50 13.61 4.84 -7.12
N GLN A 51 14.16 5.97 -7.59
CA GLN A 51 14.96 6.87 -6.74
C GLN A 51 14.12 7.46 -5.59
N ARG A 52 12.88 7.88 -5.87
CA ARG A 52 11.96 8.39 -4.84
C ARG A 52 11.67 7.34 -3.78
N TYR A 53 11.40 6.09 -4.18
CA TYR A 53 11.11 5.04 -3.21
C TYR A 53 12.32 4.73 -2.34
N LYS A 54 13.54 4.76 -2.89
CA LYS A 54 14.77 4.62 -2.09
C LYS A 54 14.93 5.75 -1.06
N GLU A 55 14.67 6.98 -1.45
CA GLU A 55 14.73 8.14 -0.54
C GLU A 55 13.69 8.02 0.57
N SER A 56 12.45 7.69 0.20
CA SER A 56 11.35 7.40 1.13
C SER A 56 11.70 6.29 2.13
N LEU A 57 12.26 5.17 1.66
CA LEU A 57 12.64 4.05 2.52
C LEU A 57 13.80 4.42 3.45
N LYS A 58 14.79 5.16 2.96
CA LYS A 58 15.90 5.65 3.78
C LYS A 58 15.41 6.58 4.89
N GLU A 59 14.50 7.49 4.56
CA GLU A 59 13.88 8.39 5.54
C GLU A 59 13.08 7.61 6.59
N ALA A 60 12.33 6.59 6.15
CA ALA A 60 11.64 5.66 7.03
C ALA A 60 12.58 5.02 8.06
N GLN A 61 13.69 4.45 7.56
CA GLN A 61 14.66 3.72 8.36
C GLN A 61 15.32 4.61 9.41
N ASN A 62 15.58 5.88 9.08
CA ASN A 62 16.12 6.85 10.03
C ASN A 62 15.15 7.19 11.17
N GLN A 63 13.84 7.04 10.94
CA GLN A 63 12.79 7.34 11.91
C GLN A 63 12.37 6.13 12.75
N THR A 64 12.71 4.91 12.32
CA THR A 64 12.50 3.67 13.08
C THR A 64 13.70 3.31 13.96
N PRO A 65 13.50 2.53 15.03
CA PRO A 65 14.60 2.03 15.85
C PRO A 65 15.63 1.23 15.01
N PRO A 66 16.94 1.31 15.32
CA PRO A 66 18.04 0.75 14.51
C PRO A 66 18.04 -0.79 14.37
N HIS A 67 17.07 -1.50 14.93
CA HIS A 67 16.98 -2.95 14.95
C HIS A 67 15.84 -3.53 14.12
N LEU A 68 15.08 -2.71 13.38
CA LEU A 68 14.04 -3.24 12.51
C LEU A 68 14.65 -3.93 11.29
N ASN A 69 14.73 -5.26 11.34
CA ASN A 69 15.11 -6.06 10.19
C ASN A 69 13.91 -6.26 9.27
N LEU A 70 13.90 -5.63 8.10
CA LEU A 70 12.81 -5.77 7.13
C LEU A 70 12.61 -7.23 6.68
N SER A 71 13.68 -8.02 6.66
CA SER A 71 13.63 -9.43 6.25
C SER A 71 12.90 -10.32 7.27
N SER A 72 12.74 -9.88 8.52
CA SER A 72 11.97 -10.62 9.54
C SER A 72 10.49 -10.23 9.58
N ILE A 73 10.09 -9.19 8.86
CA ILE A 73 8.68 -8.77 8.80
C ILE A 73 7.93 -9.73 7.89
N GLN A 74 6.91 -10.40 8.42
CA GLN A 74 6.01 -11.21 7.62
C GLN A 74 5.08 -10.30 6.81
N PRO A 75 5.03 -10.43 5.47
CA PRO A 75 4.15 -9.61 4.65
C PRO A 75 2.68 -9.96 4.93
N SER A 76 1.86 -8.95 5.17
CA SER A 76 0.42 -9.11 5.31
C SER A 76 -0.19 -9.66 4.02
N ALA A 77 -1.41 -10.22 4.10
CA ALA A 77 -2.15 -10.65 2.91
C ALA A 77 -2.29 -9.50 1.89
N ALA A 78 -2.52 -8.27 2.36
CA ALA A 78 -2.61 -7.09 1.50
C ALA A 78 -1.29 -6.77 0.79
N VAL A 79 -0.15 -6.81 1.49
CA VAL A 79 1.17 -6.60 0.86
C VAL A 79 1.48 -7.72 -0.13
N ARG A 80 1.20 -8.98 0.21
CA ARG A 80 1.40 -10.11 -0.71
C ARG A 80 0.58 -9.93 -1.99
N GLN A 81 -0.70 -9.58 -1.88
CA GLN A 81 -1.57 -9.33 -3.02
C GLN A 81 -1.07 -8.15 -3.88
N TYR A 82 -0.59 -7.09 -3.24
CA TYR A 82 -0.03 -5.93 -3.95
C TYR A 82 1.25 -6.30 -4.70
N LEU A 83 2.16 -7.04 -4.08
CA LEU A 83 3.38 -7.49 -4.77
C LEU A 83 3.08 -8.48 -5.89
N GLN A 84 2.08 -9.35 -5.71
CA GLN A 84 1.65 -10.29 -6.74
C GLN A 84 1.12 -9.57 -7.99
N SER A 85 0.36 -8.48 -7.84
CA SER A 85 -0.15 -7.74 -9.01
C SER A 85 0.98 -7.09 -9.84
N PHE A 86 2.16 -6.85 -9.25
CA PHE A 86 3.34 -6.43 -10.00
C PHE A 86 4.00 -7.57 -10.78
N HIS A 87 3.93 -8.81 -10.25
CA HIS A 87 4.38 -9.98 -11.00
C HIS A 87 3.51 -10.24 -12.23
N ASP A 88 2.20 -10.00 -12.14
CA ASP A 88 1.28 -10.20 -13.26
C ASP A 88 1.56 -9.23 -14.42
N ILE A 89 2.16 -8.07 -14.15
CA ILE A 89 2.52 -7.07 -15.17
C ILE A 89 3.99 -7.12 -15.60
N VAL A 90 4.83 -7.98 -15.01
CA VAL A 90 6.29 -7.97 -15.29
C VAL A 90 6.62 -8.31 -16.75
N ASN A 91 5.78 -9.13 -17.37
CA ASN A 91 5.92 -9.54 -18.76
C ASN A 91 5.20 -8.60 -19.75
N GLU A 92 4.57 -7.55 -19.24
CA GLU A 92 3.80 -6.60 -20.04
C GLU A 92 4.68 -5.45 -20.54
N GLU A 93 4.12 -4.66 -21.47
CA GLU A 93 4.81 -3.47 -21.98
C GLU A 93 5.15 -2.48 -20.84
N PRO A 94 6.29 -1.75 -20.96
CA PRO A 94 6.76 -0.81 -19.93
C PRO A 94 5.73 0.24 -19.49
N ILE A 95 4.79 0.58 -20.39
CA ILE A 95 3.73 1.54 -20.08
C ILE A 95 2.76 1.03 -19.00
N TYR A 96 2.52 -0.28 -18.92
CA TYR A 96 1.65 -0.85 -17.88
C TYR A 96 2.29 -0.79 -16.49
N TRP A 97 3.64 -0.81 -16.42
CA TRP A 97 4.35 -0.50 -15.19
C TRP A 97 4.13 0.93 -14.74
N LEU A 98 4.17 1.89 -15.66
CA LEU A 98 3.80 3.27 -15.35
C LEU A 98 2.37 3.32 -14.79
N VAL A 99 1.40 2.73 -15.49
CA VAL A 99 -0.01 2.71 -15.06
C VAL A 99 -0.17 2.10 -13.67
N SER A 100 0.59 1.04 -13.37
CA SER A 100 0.52 0.37 -12.07
C SER A 100 1.06 1.19 -10.89
N LEU A 101 1.99 2.12 -11.14
CA LEU A 101 2.64 2.94 -10.11
C LEU A 101 1.89 4.27 -9.87
N LEU A 102 1.07 4.70 -10.83
CA LEU A 102 0.31 5.95 -10.75
C LEU A 102 -0.70 6.02 -9.60
N PRO A 103 -1.50 4.98 -9.29
CA PRO A 103 -2.44 4.99 -8.17
C PRO A 103 -1.82 5.54 -6.90
N ARG A 104 -0.68 5.00 -6.48
CA ARG A 104 0.05 5.47 -5.29
C ARG A 104 0.60 6.89 -5.47
N ALA A 105 1.19 7.18 -6.63
CA ALA A 105 1.77 8.48 -6.91
C ALA A 105 0.73 9.62 -6.86
N LEU A 106 -0.52 9.34 -7.23
CA LEU A 106 -1.63 10.30 -7.25
C LEU A 106 -2.41 10.30 -5.94
N LEU A 107 -2.72 9.12 -5.38
CA LEU A 107 -3.54 8.97 -4.19
C LEU A 107 -2.85 9.55 -2.95
N ARG A 108 -1.55 9.30 -2.76
CA ARG A 108 -0.85 9.74 -1.53
C ARG A 108 -0.81 11.27 -1.39
N PRO A 109 -0.42 12.05 -2.42
CA PRO A 109 -0.53 13.51 -2.35
C PRO A 109 -1.96 14.00 -2.21
N TYR A 110 -2.92 13.35 -2.89
CA TYR A 110 -4.34 13.69 -2.76
C TYR A 110 -4.82 13.53 -1.32
N LEU A 111 -4.51 12.41 -0.67
CA LEU A 111 -4.84 12.18 0.74
C LEU A 111 -4.14 13.20 1.64
N ALA A 112 -2.86 13.48 1.42
CA ALA A 112 -2.12 14.46 2.22
C ALA A 112 -2.72 15.88 2.15
N LYS A 113 -3.25 16.27 0.98
CA LYS A 113 -3.90 17.57 0.75
C LYS A 113 -5.33 17.64 1.33
N ASN A 114 -6.10 16.56 1.19
CA ASN A 114 -7.53 16.57 1.46
C ASN A 114 -7.91 15.96 2.81
N LEU A 115 -7.00 15.24 3.49
CA LEU A 115 -7.23 14.83 4.87
C LEU A 115 -7.24 16.10 5.74
N PRO A 116 -8.37 16.44 6.39
CA PRO A 116 -8.39 17.56 7.30
C PRO A 116 -7.38 17.30 8.41
N LEU A 117 -6.24 17.99 8.42
CA LEU A 117 -5.40 18.03 9.61
C LEU A 117 -6.06 19.07 10.51
N GLY A 118 -6.75 18.64 11.58
CA GLY A 118 -7.43 19.56 12.49
C GLY A 118 -6.51 20.71 12.94
N GLU A 119 -7.04 21.86 13.32
CA GLU A 119 -6.23 23.06 13.64
C GLU A 119 -5.16 22.85 14.73
N ARG A 120 -5.33 21.84 15.61
CA ARG A 120 -4.31 21.40 16.59
C ARG A 120 -3.21 20.48 16.04
N THR A 121 -3.23 20.20 14.74
CA THR A 121 -2.29 19.34 14.02
C THR A 121 -1.55 20.07 12.90
N ARG A 122 -1.73 21.39 12.76
CA ARG A 122 -0.72 22.23 12.11
C ARG A 122 0.55 22.13 12.97
N PRO A 123 1.67 21.59 12.45
CA PRO A 123 2.86 21.50 13.26
C PRO A 123 3.27 22.92 13.68
N GLY A 124 3.40 23.14 14.99
CA GLY A 124 4.49 24.01 15.45
C GLY A 124 5.83 23.40 15.00
N PRO A 125 6.99 23.93 15.41
CA PRO A 125 8.31 23.45 14.96
C PRO A 125 8.69 22.02 15.44
N ARG A 126 7.71 21.15 15.72
CA ARG A 126 7.88 19.76 16.16
C ARG A 126 7.62 18.79 15.01
N PRO A 127 8.31 17.62 14.98
CA PRO A 127 8.19 16.67 13.90
C PRO A 127 6.76 16.16 13.75
N CYS A 128 6.34 15.99 12.51
CA CYS A 128 5.00 15.57 12.13
C CYS A 128 4.62 14.27 12.84
N LEU A 129 3.46 14.26 13.51
CA LEU A 129 2.92 13.12 14.27
C LEU A 129 2.56 11.89 13.42
N TYR A 130 2.96 11.86 12.16
CA TYR A 130 2.60 10.83 11.20
C TYR A 130 3.81 10.42 10.35
N PRO A 131 4.70 9.55 10.86
CA PRO A 131 5.73 8.84 10.10
C PRO A 131 5.33 8.33 8.69
N TRP A 132 4.08 7.90 8.48
CA TRP A 132 3.58 7.45 7.17
C TRP A 132 3.41 8.59 6.16
N LEU A 133 3.18 9.81 6.66
CA LEU A 133 3.23 11.04 5.89
C LEU A 133 4.66 11.51 5.67
N SER A 134 5.69 10.96 6.35
CA SER A 134 7.12 11.18 6.07
C SER A 134 7.77 10.05 5.24
N LEU A 135 7.10 8.91 5.06
CA LEU A 135 7.40 7.95 3.98
C LEU A 135 7.17 8.55 2.58
N PHE A 136 6.54 9.71 2.52
CA PHE A 136 6.49 10.63 1.38
C PHE A 136 6.76 12.04 1.93
N PRO A 137 7.07 13.06 1.12
CA PRO A 137 7.23 14.40 1.67
C PRO A 137 5.89 14.88 2.29
N CYS A 138 5.84 14.91 3.63
CA CYS A 138 4.79 15.54 4.41
C CYS A 138 4.67 16.99 3.92
N PRO A 139 3.46 17.49 3.58
CA PRO A 139 3.25 18.93 3.30
C PRO A 139 3.79 19.83 4.43
N CYS A 140 3.85 19.25 5.63
CA CYS A 140 4.32 19.79 6.89
C CYS A 140 5.85 19.93 7.01
N TYR A 141 6.64 19.19 6.23
CA TYR A 141 8.09 19.42 6.06
C TYR A 141 8.41 20.41 4.93
N GLN A 142 7.44 20.66 4.04
CA GLN A 142 7.55 21.60 2.91
C GLN A 142 6.88 22.95 3.18
N TRP A 143 6.80 23.39 4.43
CA TRP A 143 6.31 24.75 4.72
C TRP A 143 7.26 25.89 4.29
N GLY A 144 8.33 25.56 3.56
CA GLY A 144 9.09 26.47 2.71
C GLY A 144 8.84 26.22 1.22
N GLY A 145 7.64 26.56 0.72
CA GLY A 145 7.45 26.96 -0.69
C GLY A 145 7.46 25.89 -1.79
N GLU A 146 7.16 24.61 -1.53
CA GLU A 146 7.20 23.54 -2.56
C GLU A 146 5.85 22.96 -3.01
N ASP A 147 4.72 23.63 -2.74
CA ASP A 147 3.41 23.21 -3.28
C ASP A 147 3.41 23.12 -4.82
N MET A 148 4.20 23.94 -5.52
CA MET A 148 4.31 23.89 -6.99
C MET A 148 4.87 22.57 -7.55
N LYS A 149 5.70 21.83 -6.80
CA LYS A 149 6.38 20.65 -7.35
C LYS A 149 5.46 19.44 -7.46
N SER A 150 4.46 19.29 -6.60
CA SER A 150 3.53 18.15 -6.66
C SER A 150 2.55 18.26 -7.84
N ASP A 151 1.96 19.44 -8.05
CA ASP A 151 1.03 19.70 -9.14
C ASP A 151 1.73 19.62 -10.52
N GLN A 152 2.95 20.15 -10.65
CA GLN A 152 3.74 19.99 -11.89
C GLN A 152 4.12 18.53 -12.17
N ARG A 153 4.28 17.69 -11.15
CA ARG A 153 4.59 16.25 -11.31
C ARG A 153 3.39 15.47 -11.80
N ASN A 154 2.25 15.65 -11.15
CA ASN A 154 0.99 15.05 -11.59
C ASN A 154 0.66 15.46 -13.03
N GLN A 155 0.97 16.71 -13.40
CA GLN A 155 0.84 17.17 -14.78
C GLN A 155 1.78 16.45 -15.75
N LYS A 156 3.05 16.20 -15.39
CA LYS A 156 4.00 15.46 -16.25
C LYS A 156 3.58 14.00 -16.43
N ASP A 157 3.11 13.35 -15.37
CA ASP A 157 2.67 11.96 -15.41
C ASP A 157 1.37 11.83 -16.23
N LYS A 158 0.48 12.82 -16.14
CA LYS A 158 -0.73 12.91 -16.98
C LYS A 158 -0.39 13.10 -18.46
N LEU A 159 0.50 14.03 -18.80
CA LEU A 159 0.95 14.24 -20.18
C LEU A 159 1.60 12.99 -20.77
N LEU A 160 2.31 12.22 -19.94
CA LEU A 160 2.92 10.96 -20.36
C LEU A 160 1.85 9.92 -20.69
N LEU A 161 0.80 9.78 -19.87
CA LEU A 161 -0.34 8.91 -20.20
C LEU A 161 -1.06 9.34 -21.48
N GLU A 162 -1.38 10.62 -21.62
CA GLU A 162 -2.06 11.18 -22.80
C GLU A 162 -1.27 10.87 -24.08
N LYS A 163 0.07 10.96 -24.02
CA LYS A 163 0.95 10.63 -25.15
C LYS A 163 0.84 9.16 -25.60
N TYR A 164 0.62 8.22 -24.68
CA TYR A 164 0.54 6.78 -24.97
C TYR A 164 -0.90 6.27 -25.11
N GLN A 165 -1.90 7.14 -24.95
CA GLN A 165 -3.31 6.76 -24.94
C GLN A 165 -3.76 6.09 -26.24
N ASP A 166 -3.24 6.52 -27.39
CA ASP A 166 -3.61 5.97 -28.70
C ASP A 166 -2.93 4.62 -29.02
N VAL A 167 -1.93 4.23 -28.23
CA VAL A 167 -1.11 3.03 -28.47
C VAL A 167 -1.40 1.94 -27.44
N ILE A 168 -1.88 2.31 -26.26
CA ILE A 168 -2.15 1.39 -25.16
C ILE A 168 -3.55 0.77 -25.24
N ASP A 169 -3.69 -0.48 -24.79
CA ASP A 169 -5.01 -1.03 -24.47
C ASP A 169 -5.57 -0.31 -23.23
N VAL A 170 -6.50 0.61 -23.48
CA VAL A 170 -7.13 1.43 -22.44
C VAL A 170 -7.88 0.58 -21.42
N TYR A 171 -8.54 -0.51 -21.83
CA TYR A 171 -9.29 -1.37 -20.90
C TYR A 171 -8.34 -2.10 -19.96
N LYS A 172 -7.23 -2.61 -20.49
CA LYS A 172 -6.18 -3.23 -19.70
C LYS A 172 -5.54 -2.23 -18.73
N ALA A 173 -5.21 -1.03 -19.20
CA ALA A 173 -4.65 0.03 -18.37
C ALA A 173 -5.59 0.43 -17.23
N VAL A 174 -6.89 0.59 -17.52
CA VAL A 174 -7.91 0.90 -16.52
C VAL A 174 -8.03 -0.23 -15.50
N ASN A 175 -7.99 -1.50 -15.93
CA ASN A 175 -8.04 -2.64 -15.03
C ASN A 175 -6.83 -2.66 -14.07
N ILE A 176 -5.62 -2.48 -14.61
CA ILE A 176 -4.38 -2.40 -13.80
C ILE A 176 -4.46 -1.26 -12.80
N PHE A 177 -4.87 -0.06 -13.24
CA PHE A 177 -5.03 1.09 -12.35
C PHE A 177 -6.01 0.79 -11.20
N ARG A 178 -7.16 0.18 -11.50
CA ARG A 178 -8.16 -0.20 -10.48
C ARG A 178 -7.62 -1.24 -9.51
N VAL A 179 -6.96 -2.29 -9.99
CA VAL A 179 -6.35 -3.33 -9.13
C VAL A 179 -5.38 -2.69 -8.15
N GLN A 180 -4.53 -1.78 -8.64
CA GLN A 180 -3.56 -1.10 -7.78
C GLN A 180 -4.19 -0.10 -6.80
N MET A 181 -5.29 0.57 -7.18
CA MET A 181 -6.11 1.35 -6.23
C MET A 181 -6.76 0.49 -5.15
N ILE A 182 -7.26 -0.70 -5.50
CA ILE A 182 -7.82 -1.68 -4.56
C ILE A 182 -6.72 -2.14 -3.60
N ASN A 183 -5.52 -2.41 -4.09
CA ASN A 183 -4.37 -2.81 -3.27
C ASN A 183 -3.94 -1.70 -2.31
N GLU A 184 -3.91 -0.44 -2.75
CA GLU A 184 -3.66 0.72 -1.86
C GLU A 184 -4.71 0.79 -0.74
N LYS A 185 -6.00 0.63 -1.07
CA LYS A 185 -7.08 0.55 -0.07
C LYS A 185 -6.89 -0.63 0.89
N ALA A 186 -6.56 -1.81 0.38
CA ALA A 186 -6.34 -3.02 1.18
C ALA A 186 -5.16 -2.83 2.15
N LEU A 187 -4.06 -2.24 1.67
CA LEU A 187 -2.90 -1.93 2.50
C LEU A 187 -3.28 -0.98 3.64
N PHE A 188 -3.98 0.12 3.32
CA PHE A 188 -4.48 1.02 4.36
C PHE A 188 -5.38 0.30 5.36
N THR A 189 -6.35 -0.49 4.91
CA THR A 189 -7.35 -1.11 5.80
C THR A 189 -6.85 -2.30 6.60
N SER A 190 -5.84 -3.02 6.10
CA SER A 190 -5.23 -4.19 6.78
C SER A 190 -4.65 -3.88 8.15
N SER A 191 -4.28 -2.63 8.39
CA SER A 191 -3.75 -2.17 9.68
C SER A 191 -4.84 -1.68 10.64
N TRP A 192 -6.07 -1.46 10.17
CA TRP A 192 -7.22 -1.12 11.02
C TRP A 192 -7.93 -2.35 11.54
N PHE A 193 -7.99 -3.39 10.72
CA PHE A 193 -8.55 -4.68 11.06
C PHE A 193 -7.42 -5.69 10.84
N PRO A 194 -6.51 -5.88 11.83
CA PRO A 194 -5.73 -7.09 11.81
C PRO A 194 -6.75 -8.21 11.73
N THR A 195 -6.74 -8.97 10.64
CA THR A 195 -7.49 -10.21 10.52
C THR A 195 -6.97 -11.13 11.61
N GLY A 196 -7.57 -11.00 12.80
CA GLY A 196 -7.62 -12.05 13.79
C GLY A 196 -8.63 -13.07 13.27
N ASP A 197 -8.12 -14.28 13.09
CA ASP A 197 -8.90 -15.50 13.21
C ASP A 197 -10.03 -15.65 12.20
N GLU A 198 -9.67 -16.06 10.97
CA GLU A 198 -10.45 -17.14 10.35
C GLU A 198 -10.17 -18.42 11.16
N GLU A 199 -10.71 -18.49 12.38
CA GLU A 199 -10.86 -19.77 13.06
C GLU A 199 -11.99 -20.52 12.36
N GLU A 200 -11.63 -21.73 11.96
CA GLU A 200 -12.42 -22.72 11.24
C GLU A 200 -13.83 -22.84 11.82
N VAL A 201 -14.83 -22.68 10.95
CA VAL A 201 -16.16 -23.22 11.25
C VAL A 201 -16.02 -24.73 11.22
N GLU A 202 -15.71 -25.34 12.36
CA GLU A 202 -15.83 -26.78 12.55
C GLU A 202 -17.30 -27.18 12.33
N ASP A 203 -17.49 -28.03 11.32
CA ASP A 203 -18.71 -28.78 11.11
C ASP A 203 -19.01 -29.65 12.36
N GLN A 204 -20.13 -29.31 13.00
CA GLN A 204 -20.97 -29.98 14.01
C GLN A 204 -20.64 -31.43 14.48
N PRO A 205 -21.18 -31.81 15.65
CA PRO A 205 -22.41 -32.59 15.54
C PRO A 205 -23.54 -32.15 16.48
N ASN A 206 -24.74 -32.17 15.91
CA ASN A 206 -26.06 -32.03 16.51
C ASN A 206 -26.19 -32.65 17.92
N LEU A 207 -26.34 -31.81 18.94
CA LEU A 207 -26.72 -32.22 20.30
C LEU A 207 -28.23 -32.08 20.53
N TRP A 208 -29.04 -32.66 19.64
CA TRP A 208 -30.46 -32.92 19.90
C TRP A 208 -30.79 -34.31 19.38
N SER A 209 -30.46 -35.33 20.17
CA SER A 209 -31.00 -36.67 20.02
C SER A 209 -31.61 -37.12 21.34
N VAL A 210 -32.95 -37.05 21.35
CA VAL A 210 -33.87 -38.08 21.83
C VAL A 210 -33.47 -38.77 23.15
N GLU A 211 -34.08 -38.32 24.26
CA GLU A 211 -34.23 -39.16 25.44
C GLU A 211 -35.19 -40.31 25.11
N SER A 212 -34.65 -41.52 24.98
CA SER A 212 -35.41 -42.78 25.06
C SER A 212 -35.12 -43.43 26.41
N GLY A 213 -36.17 -43.65 27.20
CA GLY A 213 -36.07 -44.15 28.58
C GLY A 213 -35.66 -45.62 28.69
N PRO A 214 -35.30 -46.09 29.90
CA PRO A 214 -34.93 -47.48 30.11
C PRO A 214 -36.14 -48.33 30.55
N ASP A 215 -36.33 -49.37 29.76
CA ASP A 215 -36.39 -50.79 30.12
C ASP A 215 -37.44 -51.32 31.10
N VAL A 216 -38.05 -52.41 30.62
CA VAL A 216 -39.11 -53.21 31.23
C VAL A 216 -38.49 -54.12 32.29
N SER A 217 -39.04 -54.09 33.51
CA SER A 217 -38.91 -55.20 34.46
C SER A 217 -40.27 -55.82 34.72
N VAL A 218 -40.42 -57.04 34.23
CA VAL A 218 -41.47 -58.01 34.56
C VAL A 218 -41.32 -58.41 36.03
N LYS A 219 -42.43 -58.39 36.77
CA LYS A 219 -42.64 -59.25 37.95
C LYS A 219 -44.00 -59.95 37.80
N LEU A 220 -43.96 -61.26 38.02
CA LEU A 220 -45.09 -62.16 38.23
C LEU A 220 -46.04 -61.67 39.32
#